data_AF-A0A2N1FC71-F1
#
_entry.id   AF-A0A2N1FC71-F1
#
_cell.length_a   1.000
_cell.length_b   1.000
_cell.length_c   1.000
_cell.angle_alpha   90.00
_cell.angle_beta   90.00
_cell.angle_gamma   90.00
#
_symmetry.space_group_name_H-M   'P 1'
#
loop_
_entity.id
_entity.type
_entity.pdbx_description
1 polymer ?
#
loop_
_entity_poly.entity_id
_entity_poly.type
_entity_poly.pdbx_seq_one_letter_code
_entity_poly.pdbx_strand_id
1 'polypeptide(L)'
;MSTLHDNNFDLKMIGLSDFNFTVTDYFITKEQPWDGISTSSNQKGAMITAKAGRKGSKETADWFKKNIINGSAIGCQTIDKLPSKLNFAFKGTMSFSHNGNSYIGKDIVIGQGHTAAFRNNWWIGGTNMSTLTDLPVGILSIIAQNFNQGKFLKAKVTFTISVGDVSSMGLNTISI
;
A
#
# COMPACT_ATOMS: atom_id res chain seq x y z
N MET A 1 16.62 -11.29 -20.60
CA MET A 1 16.97 -11.22 -19.17
C MET A 1 15.92 -10.40 -18.46
N SER A 2 15.60 -10.75 -17.22
CA SER A 2 14.73 -9.93 -16.35
C SER A 2 15.49 -8.70 -15.85
N THR A 3 14.84 -7.53 -15.86
CA THR A 3 15.46 -6.26 -15.47
C THR A 3 14.99 -5.83 -14.08
N LEU A 4 15.91 -5.30 -13.27
CA LEU A 4 15.59 -4.68 -11.98
C LEU A 4 15.16 -3.23 -12.22
N HIS A 5 14.08 -2.80 -11.56
CA HIS A 5 13.58 -1.43 -11.65
C HIS A 5 13.37 -0.84 -10.27
N ASP A 6 13.53 0.48 -10.17
CA ASP A 6 13.01 1.25 -9.04
C ASP A 6 11.51 1.49 -9.26
N ASN A 7 10.70 1.07 -8.29
CA ASN A 7 9.25 1.18 -8.32
C ASN A 7 8.78 2.03 -7.14
N ASN A 8 8.40 3.28 -7.40
CA ASN A 8 8.01 4.22 -6.36
C ASN A 8 6.50 4.18 -6.10
N PHE A 9 6.15 4.24 -4.82
CA PHE A 9 4.80 4.37 -4.30
C PHE A 9 4.75 5.47 -3.23
N ASP A 10 3.93 6.48 -3.47
CA ASP A 10 3.81 7.66 -2.61
C ASP A 10 2.58 7.58 -1.70
N LEU A 11 2.77 7.83 -0.40
CA LEU A 11 1.71 8.00 0.58
C LEU A 11 1.65 9.46 1.00
N LYS A 12 0.61 10.18 0.56
CA LYS A 12 0.44 11.62 0.78
C LYS A 12 -0.15 11.88 2.16
N MET A 13 0.61 12.53 3.03
CA MET A 13 0.19 12.96 4.37
C MET A 13 1.07 14.12 4.84
N ILE A 14 0.47 15.29 5.08
CA ILE A 14 1.22 16.45 5.58
C ILE A 14 1.63 16.20 7.03
N GLY A 15 2.87 16.55 7.38
CA GLY A 15 3.36 16.44 8.75
C GLY A 15 3.62 15.00 9.23
N LEU A 16 3.77 14.07 8.29
CA LEU A 16 4.24 12.71 8.56
C LEU A 16 5.77 12.69 8.65
N SER A 17 6.31 11.98 9.64
CA SER A 17 7.74 11.74 9.82
C SER A 17 8.04 10.29 10.22
N ASP A 18 9.32 9.94 10.29
CA ASP A 18 9.82 8.63 10.77
C ASP A 18 9.15 7.42 10.10
N PHE A 19 8.81 7.57 8.82
CA PHE A 19 8.11 6.52 8.10
C PHE A 19 9.04 5.34 7.81
N ASN A 20 8.54 4.15 8.12
CA ASN A 20 9.21 2.90 7.83
C ASN A 20 8.20 1.83 7.41
N PHE A 21 8.66 0.92 6.56
CA PHE A 21 7.94 -0.29 6.22
C PHE A 21 8.90 -1.48 6.32
N THR A 22 8.65 -2.37 7.28
CA THR A 22 9.46 -3.58 7.46
C THR A 22 8.77 -4.75 6.80
N VAL A 23 9.35 -5.24 5.71
CA VAL A 23 8.84 -6.41 4.95
C VAL A 23 9.02 -7.68 5.79
N THR A 24 7.96 -8.45 5.93
CA THR A 24 7.96 -9.75 6.61
C THR A 24 7.81 -10.92 5.66
N ASP A 25 7.21 -10.70 4.49
CA ASP A 25 7.05 -11.70 3.44
C ASP A 25 6.85 -11.02 2.08
N TYR A 26 7.18 -11.68 0.98
CA TYR A 26 6.98 -11.14 -0.36
C TYR A 26 6.75 -12.23 -1.39
N PHE A 27 6.18 -11.84 -2.53
CA PHE A 27 6.06 -12.71 -3.69
C PHE A 27 6.34 -11.93 -4.96
N ILE A 28 7.13 -12.54 -5.83
CA ILE A 28 7.40 -12.05 -7.16
C ILE A 28 7.37 -13.22 -8.14
N THR A 29 6.97 -12.96 -9.38
CA THR A 29 6.98 -13.96 -10.45
C THR A 29 8.37 -14.59 -10.57
N LYS A 30 8.41 -15.93 -10.73
CA LYS A 30 9.66 -16.70 -10.88
C LYS A 30 10.57 -16.06 -11.94
N GLU A 31 11.88 -16.07 -11.67
CA GLU A 31 12.94 -15.47 -12.49
C GLU A 31 12.91 -13.94 -12.61
N GLN A 32 12.05 -13.24 -11.85
CA GLN A 32 12.18 -11.79 -11.69
C GLN A 32 13.08 -11.45 -10.51
N PRO A 33 13.88 -10.38 -10.61
CA PRO A 33 14.73 -9.94 -9.52
C PRO A 33 13.91 -9.24 -8.42
N TRP A 34 14.33 -9.42 -7.18
CA TRP A 34 13.84 -8.71 -6.00
C TRP A 34 15.03 -8.33 -5.11
N ASP A 35 15.20 -7.04 -4.87
CA ASP A 35 16.30 -6.46 -4.08
C ASP A 35 15.76 -5.67 -2.88
N GLY A 36 14.55 -6.03 -2.42
CA GLY A 36 13.90 -5.43 -1.27
C GLY A 36 13.26 -4.06 -1.53
N ILE A 37 13.02 -3.34 -0.45
CA ILE A 37 12.45 -2.00 -0.47
C ILE A 37 13.32 -1.03 0.33
N SER A 38 13.18 0.26 0.03
CA SER A 38 13.60 1.36 0.90
C SER A 38 12.45 2.34 1.12
N THR A 39 12.54 3.14 2.18
CA THR A 39 11.54 4.17 2.49
C THR A 39 12.18 5.52 2.71
N SER A 40 11.44 6.58 2.40
CA SER A 40 11.77 7.96 2.78
C SER A 40 10.51 8.74 3.14
N SER A 41 10.65 9.84 3.86
CA SER A 41 9.55 10.76 4.16
C SER A 41 10.00 12.21 4.07
N ASN A 42 9.09 13.08 3.69
CA ASN A 42 9.26 14.53 3.67
C ASN A 42 7.95 15.21 4.10
N GLN A 43 7.90 16.55 4.02
CA GLN A 43 6.74 17.33 4.47
C GLN A 43 5.43 17.01 3.74
N LYS A 44 5.48 16.36 2.57
CA LYS A 44 4.31 15.98 1.75
C LYS A 44 3.85 14.54 1.98
N GLY A 45 4.63 13.72 2.67
CA GLY A 45 4.31 12.32 2.94
C GLY A 45 5.51 11.38 2.89
N ALA A 46 5.25 10.12 2.56
CA ALA A 46 6.25 9.07 2.45
C ALA A 46 6.35 8.50 1.03
N MET A 47 7.50 7.92 0.71
CA MET A 47 7.73 7.15 -0.50
C MET A 47 8.30 5.78 -0.11
N ILE A 48 7.74 4.72 -0.70
CA ILE A 48 8.31 3.38 -0.72
C ILE A 48 8.91 3.14 -2.10
N THR A 49 10.17 2.74 -2.18
CA THR A 49 10.82 2.31 -3.42
C THR A 49 11.07 0.82 -3.35
N ALA A 50 10.36 0.04 -4.17
CA ALA A 50 10.60 -1.39 -4.32
C ALA A 50 11.53 -1.66 -5.51
N LYS A 51 12.65 -2.33 -5.26
CA LYS A 51 13.60 -2.74 -6.29
C LYS A 51 13.23 -4.12 -6.81
N ALA A 52 12.52 -4.15 -7.93
CA ALA A 52 11.88 -5.39 -8.40
C ALA A 52 11.66 -5.40 -9.92
N GLY A 53 11.55 -6.61 -10.49
CA GLY A 53 11.10 -6.84 -11.86
C GLY A 53 9.61 -6.55 -12.08
N ARG A 54 9.19 -6.45 -13.34
CA ARG A 54 7.83 -6.04 -13.76
C ARG A 54 7.14 -7.09 -14.63
N LYS A 55 7.05 -8.33 -14.13
CA LYS A 55 6.32 -9.41 -14.83
C LYS A 55 5.04 -9.75 -14.10
N GLY A 56 3.93 -9.20 -14.60
CA GLY A 56 2.59 -9.45 -14.07
C GLY A 56 2.19 -10.93 -14.15
N SER A 57 1.77 -11.51 -13.03
CA SER A 57 1.30 -12.89 -12.97
C SER A 57 0.04 -13.03 -12.11
N LYS A 58 -0.74 -14.08 -12.38
CA LYS A 58 -1.93 -14.38 -11.59
C LYS A 58 -1.52 -14.91 -10.21
N GLU A 59 -0.42 -15.63 -10.14
CA GLU A 59 0.17 -16.22 -8.95
C GLU A 59 0.52 -15.13 -7.91
N THR A 60 1.13 -14.02 -8.34
CA THR A 60 1.38 -12.89 -7.44
C THR A 60 0.08 -12.27 -6.92
N ALA A 61 -0.93 -12.12 -7.78
CA ALA A 61 -2.24 -11.61 -7.35
C ALA A 61 -2.95 -12.57 -6.38
N ASP A 62 -2.85 -13.88 -6.60
CA ASP A 62 -3.38 -14.90 -5.71
C ASP A 62 -2.67 -14.88 -4.35
N TRP A 63 -1.35 -14.70 -4.34
CA TRP A 63 -0.58 -14.51 -3.10
C TRP A 63 -1.05 -13.26 -2.35
N PHE A 64 -1.25 -12.13 -3.04
CA PHE A 64 -1.79 -10.90 -2.45
C PHE A 64 -3.16 -11.15 -1.81
N LYS A 65 -4.09 -11.76 -2.57
CA LYS A 65 -5.45 -12.09 -2.10
C LYS A 65 -5.45 -13.03 -0.89
N LYS A 66 -4.54 -14.00 -0.87
CA LYS A 66 -4.37 -14.92 0.27
C LYS A 66 -3.86 -14.21 1.52
N ASN A 67 -3.12 -13.11 1.38
CA ASN A 67 -2.60 -12.34 2.52
C ASN A 67 -3.58 -11.26 3.02
N ILE A 68 -4.70 -11.02 2.35
CA ILE A 68 -5.78 -10.15 2.84
C ILE A 68 -6.97 -10.95 3.40
N ILE A 69 -7.22 -12.16 2.91
CA ILE A 69 -8.31 -13.08 3.34
C ILE A 69 -9.69 -12.40 3.47
N ASN A 70 -10.01 -11.93 4.68
CA ASN A 70 -11.30 -11.32 5.07
C ASN A 70 -11.24 -9.79 5.15
N GLY A 71 -10.08 -9.22 4.86
CA GLY A 71 -9.87 -7.78 4.83
C GLY A 71 -10.27 -7.16 3.48
N SER A 72 -9.91 -5.90 3.34
CA SER A 72 -10.19 -5.09 2.15
C SER A 72 -8.90 -4.67 1.46
N ALA A 73 -9.00 -4.37 0.17
CA ALA A 73 -7.92 -3.78 -0.61
C ALA A 73 -8.49 -2.69 -1.52
N ILE A 74 -7.62 -1.78 -1.93
CA ILE A 74 -7.89 -0.73 -2.92
C ILE A 74 -6.72 -0.63 -3.90
N GLY A 75 -7.01 -0.22 -5.14
CA GLY A 75 -6.04 -0.13 -6.21
C GLY A 75 -6.12 1.19 -6.96
N CYS A 76 -4.98 1.82 -7.23
CA CYS A 76 -4.91 3.04 -8.03
C CYS A 76 -5.43 2.77 -9.46
N GLN A 77 -6.06 3.78 -10.07
CA GLN A 77 -6.63 3.72 -11.43
C GLN A 77 -7.54 2.49 -11.71
N THR A 78 -8.27 2.00 -10.71
CA THR A 78 -9.24 0.94 -10.91
C THR A 78 -10.42 1.07 -9.95
N ILE A 79 -11.55 0.48 -10.32
CA ILE A 79 -12.71 0.26 -9.46
C ILE A 79 -12.81 -1.21 -9.01
N ASP A 80 -11.88 -2.05 -9.48
CA ASP A 80 -11.83 -3.45 -9.10
C ASP A 80 -11.49 -3.57 -7.61
N LYS A 81 -12.20 -4.45 -6.92
CA LYS A 81 -11.97 -4.71 -5.50
C LYS A 81 -10.63 -5.40 -5.24
N LEU A 82 -10.13 -6.17 -6.22
CA LEU A 82 -8.94 -7.00 -6.11
C LEU A 82 -8.18 -7.07 -7.44
N PRO A 83 -6.84 -7.20 -7.40
CA PRO A 83 -6.05 -7.34 -8.62
C PRO A 83 -6.24 -8.71 -9.27
N SER A 84 -6.25 -8.74 -10.60
CA SER A 84 -6.23 -9.98 -11.39
C SER A 84 -4.81 -10.48 -11.68
N LYS A 85 -3.84 -9.56 -11.83
CA LYS A 85 -2.41 -9.82 -11.98
C LYS A 85 -1.60 -8.77 -11.24
N LEU A 86 -0.47 -9.17 -10.67
CA LEU A 86 0.50 -8.28 -10.04
C LEU A 86 1.92 -8.62 -10.49
N ASN A 87 2.77 -7.62 -10.58
CA ASN A 87 4.20 -7.76 -10.89
C ASN A 87 4.93 -8.36 -9.68
N PHE A 88 4.70 -7.78 -8.51
CA PHE A 88 5.19 -8.22 -7.20
C PHE A 88 4.22 -7.76 -6.12
N ALA A 89 4.31 -8.38 -4.95
CA ALA A 89 3.62 -7.95 -3.73
C ALA A 89 4.48 -8.25 -2.51
N PHE A 90 4.31 -7.45 -1.45
CA PHE A 90 5.01 -7.64 -0.19
C PHE A 90 4.07 -7.33 0.98
N LYS A 91 4.28 -8.05 2.08
CA LYS A 91 3.56 -7.91 3.34
C LYS A 91 4.53 -7.40 4.40
N GLY A 92 4.04 -6.59 5.32
CA GLY A 92 4.90 -6.10 6.39
C GLY A 92 4.19 -5.28 7.45
N THR A 93 5.02 -4.60 8.23
CA THR A 93 4.61 -3.65 9.27
C THR A 93 4.94 -2.24 8.81
N MET A 94 3.94 -1.37 8.79
CA MET A 94 4.09 0.06 8.53
C MET A 94 4.14 0.81 9.86
N SER A 95 5.07 1.75 9.98
CA SER A 95 5.14 2.66 11.12
C SER A 95 5.44 4.08 10.67
N PHE A 96 4.88 5.06 11.39
CA PHE A 96 5.18 6.48 11.16
C PHE A 96 4.85 7.31 12.40
N SER A 97 5.33 8.54 12.42
CA SER A 97 4.98 9.56 13.40
C SER A 97 4.09 10.62 12.76
N HIS A 98 3.09 11.10 13.49
CA HIS A 98 2.25 12.24 13.07
C HIS A 98 1.64 12.95 14.28
N ASN A 99 1.69 14.28 14.30
CA ASN A 99 1.19 15.13 15.40
C ASN A 99 1.67 14.65 16.79
N GLY A 100 2.96 14.34 16.92
CA GLY A 100 3.58 13.88 18.17
C GLY A 100 3.25 12.44 18.60
N ASN A 101 2.51 11.69 17.77
CA ASN A 101 2.12 10.31 18.05
C ASN A 101 2.82 9.33 17.11
N SER A 102 3.13 8.12 17.60
CA SER A 102 3.67 7.01 16.80
C SER A 102 2.58 6.00 16.50
N TYR A 103 2.49 5.59 15.23
CA TYR A 103 1.48 4.67 14.69
C TYR A 103 2.16 3.42 14.16
N ILE A 104 1.63 2.24 14.50
CA ILE A 104 2.14 0.95 14.02
C ILE A 104 0.98 0.07 13.51
N GLY A 105 1.03 -0.31 12.23
CA GLY A 105 0.07 -1.18 11.56
C GLY A 105 0.76 -2.43 11.02
N LYS A 106 0.23 -3.61 11.38
CA LYS A 106 0.79 -4.92 10.98
C LYS A 106 -0.03 -5.56 9.86
N ASP A 107 0.56 -6.53 9.18
CA ASP A 107 -0.09 -7.34 8.14
C ASP A 107 -0.66 -6.51 6.99
N ILE A 108 0.04 -5.42 6.66
CA ILE A 108 -0.27 -4.59 5.49
C ILE A 108 0.39 -5.23 4.28
N VAL A 109 -0.39 -5.39 3.21
CA VAL A 109 0.03 -5.96 1.94
C VAL A 109 0.01 -4.87 0.87
N ILE A 110 1.13 -4.66 0.20
CA ILE A 110 1.29 -3.68 -0.88
C ILE A 110 1.74 -4.43 -2.13
N GLY A 111 1.22 -4.07 -3.29
CA GLY A 111 1.61 -4.68 -4.55
C GLY A 111 1.57 -3.73 -5.73
N GLN A 112 2.37 -4.01 -6.74
CA GLN A 112 2.34 -3.28 -8.01
C GLN A 112 1.66 -4.15 -9.07
N GLY A 113 0.66 -3.59 -9.74
CA GLY A 113 0.03 -4.18 -10.92
C GLY A 113 0.34 -3.38 -12.18
N HIS A 114 -0.53 -3.52 -13.17
CA HIS A 114 -0.53 -2.71 -14.37
C HIS A 114 -1.97 -2.48 -14.83
N THR A 115 -2.21 -1.34 -15.46
CA THR A 115 -3.50 -1.00 -16.07
C THR A 115 -3.47 -1.27 -17.58
N ALA A 116 -4.65 -1.28 -18.20
CA ALA A 116 -4.79 -1.41 -19.66
C ALA A 116 -4.06 -0.30 -20.45
N ALA A 117 -3.79 0.86 -19.82
CA ALA A 117 -3.02 1.95 -20.40
C ALA A 117 -1.49 1.81 -20.19
N PHE A 118 -1.00 0.60 -19.89
CA PHE A 118 0.41 0.29 -19.64
C PHE A 118 1.04 1.08 -18.48
N ARG A 119 0.24 1.60 -17.55
CA ARG A 119 0.74 2.27 -16.34
C ARG A 119 0.82 1.28 -15.19
N ASN A 120 1.89 1.35 -14.40
CA ASN A 120 2.02 0.54 -13.20
C ASN A 120 1.16 1.15 -12.10
N ASN A 121 0.06 0.49 -11.74
CA ASN A 121 -0.75 0.91 -10.60
C ASN A 121 -0.30 0.22 -9.32
N TRP A 122 -0.71 0.79 -8.19
CA TRP A 122 -0.40 0.28 -6.87
C TRP A 122 -1.65 -0.14 -6.11
N TRP A 123 -1.49 -1.17 -5.31
CA TRP A 123 -2.51 -1.77 -4.48
C TRP A 123 -2.06 -1.79 -3.03
N ILE A 124 -2.98 -1.52 -2.13
CA ILE A 124 -2.80 -1.71 -0.70
C ILE A 124 -4.00 -2.45 -0.13
N GLY A 125 -3.73 -3.37 0.79
CA GLY A 125 -4.76 -4.11 1.52
C GLY A 125 -4.19 -4.70 2.80
N GLY A 126 -5.00 -5.45 3.54
CA GLY A 126 -4.56 -6.14 4.74
C GLY A 126 -5.70 -6.86 5.42
N THR A 127 -5.40 -7.90 6.20
CA THR A 127 -6.40 -8.71 6.92
C THR A 127 -7.27 -7.89 7.88
N ASN A 128 -6.70 -6.83 8.42
CA ASN A 128 -7.36 -5.94 9.39
C ASN A 128 -7.90 -4.65 8.73
N MET A 129 -7.97 -4.60 7.40
CA MET A 129 -8.50 -3.44 6.67
C MET A 129 -9.99 -3.63 6.36
N SER A 130 -10.78 -2.58 6.58
CA SER A 130 -12.21 -2.53 6.24
C SER A 130 -12.51 -1.30 5.40
N THR A 131 -13.37 -1.44 4.39
CA THR A 131 -13.91 -0.31 3.61
C THR A 131 -14.68 0.65 4.51
N LEU A 132 -14.41 1.95 4.37
CA LEU A 132 -15.24 3.02 4.92
C LEU A 132 -16.02 3.66 3.77
N THR A 133 -17.35 3.66 3.82
CA THR A 133 -18.22 4.48 2.94
C THR A 133 -18.55 5.78 3.70
N ASP A 134 -18.81 6.97 3.15
CA ASP A 134 -19.30 7.40 1.83
C ASP A 134 -18.37 8.45 1.17
N LEU A 135 -18.30 8.48 -0.17
CA LEU A 135 -17.33 9.28 -0.91
C LEU A 135 -17.93 10.56 -1.51
N PRO A 136 -17.38 11.76 -1.23
CA PRO A 136 -17.62 12.96 -2.01
C PRO A 136 -17.02 12.84 -3.44
N VAL A 137 -17.49 13.69 -4.37
CA VAL A 137 -17.08 13.70 -5.78
C VAL A 137 -15.54 13.75 -5.90
N GLY A 138 -14.97 12.77 -6.59
CA GLY A 138 -13.53 12.72 -6.89
C GLY A 138 -12.70 11.74 -6.05
N ILE A 139 -13.26 11.15 -4.99
CA ILE A 139 -12.65 10.02 -4.27
C ILE A 139 -13.23 8.70 -4.82
N LEU A 140 -12.36 7.73 -5.09
CA LEU A 140 -12.74 6.42 -5.66
C LEU A 140 -12.90 5.33 -4.60
N SER A 141 -12.09 5.33 -3.54
CA SER A 141 -12.17 4.33 -2.46
C SER A 141 -11.46 4.78 -1.18
N ILE A 142 -11.96 4.34 -0.02
CA ILE A 142 -11.32 4.50 1.30
C ILE A 142 -11.34 3.15 2.04
N ILE A 143 -10.18 2.70 2.52
CA ILE A 143 -10.06 1.59 3.49
C ILE A 143 -9.34 2.05 4.73
N ALA A 144 -9.59 1.39 5.86
CA ALA A 144 -8.96 1.73 7.12
C ALA A 144 -8.55 0.52 7.94
N GLN A 145 -7.51 0.68 8.73
CA GLN A 145 -7.05 -0.31 9.72
C GLN A 145 -6.77 0.39 11.04
N ASN A 146 -7.02 -0.31 12.14
CA ASN A 146 -6.61 0.14 13.47
C ASN A 146 -5.09 -0.05 13.63
N PHE A 147 -4.39 1.05 13.91
CA PHE A 147 -2.98 1.06 14.27
C PHE A 147 -2.86 1.26 15.77
N ASN A 148 -1.82 0.71 16.37
CA ASN A 148 -1.46 1.06 17.74
C ASN A 148 -0.90 2.49 17.74
N GLN A 149 -1.43 3.34 18.61
CA GLN A 149 -0.98 4.71 18.86
C GLN A 149 -0.32 4.77 20.24
N GLY A 150 1.02 4.77 20.28
CA GLY A 150 1.74 4.61 21.55
C GLY A 150 1.45 3.25 22.23
N LYS A 151 1.47 3.20 23.58
CA LYS A 151 1.32 1.94 24.33
C LYS A 151 -0.12 1.46 24.53
N PHE A 152 -1.09 2.37 24.60
CA PHE A 152 -2.46 2.04 25.05
C PHE A 152 -3.58 2.55 24.16
N LEU A 153 -3.29 3.46 23.21
CA LEU A 153 -4.31 4.03 22.34
C LEU A 153 -4.32 3.29 20.99
N LYS A 154 -5.47 3.34 20.32
CA LYS A 154 -5.60 2.91 18.93
C LYS A 154 -6.00 4.13 18.11
N ALA A 155 -5.57 4.16 16.86
CA ALA A 155 -6.04 5.12 15.89
C ALA A 155 -6.48 4.40 14.64
N LYS A 156 -7.48 4.94 13.95
CA LYS A 156 -7.88 4.43 12.65
C LYS A 156 -7.06 5.14 11.58
N VAL A 157 -6.21 4.41 10.88
CA VAL A 157 -5.45 4.93 9.74
C VAL A 157 -6.22 4.62 8.47
N THR A 158 -6.44 5.63 7.63
CA THR A 158 -7.18 5.50 6.37
C THR A 158 -6.26 5.66 5.17
N PHE A 159 -6.54 4.89 4.13
CA PHE A 159 -5.93 4.97 2.82
C PHE A 159 -6.98 5.36 1.80
N THR A 160 -6.68 6.37 0.99
CA THR A 160 -7.63 6.98 0.06
C THR A 160 -7.07 7.02 -1.35
N ILE A 161 -7.90 6.72 -2.34
CA ILE A 161 -7.57 6.89 -3.76
C ILE A 161 -8.48 7.94 -4.36
N SER A 162 -7.88 8.90 -5.04
CA SER A 162 -8.60 9.92 -5.81
C SER A 162 -8.46 9.70 -7.32
N VAL A 163 -9.32 10.33 -8.11
CA VAL A 163 -9.20 10.31 -9.57
C VAL A 163 -7.81 10.82 -10.00
N GLY A 164 -7.13 10.04 -10.85
CA GLY A 164 -5.79 10.36 -11.37
C GLY A 164 -4.63 9.77 -10.58
N ASP A 165 -4.86 9.23 -9.39
CA ASP A 165 -3.82 8.52 -8.63
C ASP A 165 -3.39 7.23 -9.36
N VAL A 166 -2.08 7.12 -9.61
CA VAL A 166 -1.44 5.96 -10.30
C VAL A 166 -0.47 5.24 -9.37
N SER A 167 0.47 6.01 -8.82
CA SER A 167 1.50 5.55 -7.90
C SER A 167 1.45 6.29 -6.57
N SER A 168 0.28 6.82 -6.22
CA SER A 168 0.09 7.58 -5.00
C SER A 168 -1.25 7.30 -4.34
N MET A 169 -1.30 7.34 -3.01
CA MET A 169 -2.54 7.28 -2.22
C MET A 169 -2.50 8.34 -1.11
N GLY A 170 -3.66 8.81 -0.67
CA GLY A 170 -3.77 9.59 0.56
C GLY A 170 -3.64 8.70 1.79
N LEU A 171 -3.01 9.21 2.84
CA LEU A 171 -2.89 8.58 4.15
C LEU A 171 -3.37 9.56 5.22
N ASN A 172 -4.27 9.13 6.11
CA ASN A 172 -4.77 9.98 7.19
C ASN A 172 -4.95 9.19 8.49
N THR A 173 -4.99 9.89 9.62
CA THR A 173 -5.28 9.32 10.95
C THR A 173 -6.59 9.90 11.49
N ILE A 174 -7.46 9.04 11.98
CA ILE A 174 -8.67 9.40 12.72
C ILE A 174 -8.48 8.87 14.15
N SER A 175 -8.39 9.78 15.11
CA SER A 175 -8.40 9.43 16.54
C SER A 175 -9.73 8.75 16.89
N ILE A 176 -9.67 7.66 17.65
CA ILE A 176 -10.84 6.90 18.13
C ILE A 176 -10.84 6.80 19.64
#